data_AF-A0A432NC36-F1
#
_entry.id   AF-A0A432NC36-F1
#
_cell.length_a   1.000
_cell.length_b   1.000
_cell.length_c   1.000
_cell.angle_alpha   90.00
_cell.angle_beta   90.00
_cell.angle_gamma   90.00
#
_symmetry.space_group_name_H-M   'P 1'
#
loop_
_entity.id
_entity.type
_entity.pdbx_description
1 polymer ?
#
loop_
_entity_poly.entity_id
_entity_poly.type
_entity_poly.pdbx_seq_one_letter_code
_entity_poly.pdbx_strand_id
1 'polypeptide(L)'
;MSIKEEIKWFKTNFASDIVPALAGTPLSFDLICAIAFQESGELWSKLRLHLSREEILRLSVGDTLDTPNRSAFPKNRAELVDANRGGEMFDFAHGLLGEMAEATGIEAYQRVARRPEKFVHGYGIFQYDLQFFKTDPDFFLEQRWQNIDACVDKMVTELKHALRQLDLDDKQSLTDLESAFTAIVYNTGFGNFRKSKGLQQGHFDGTHFYGENIDQFIKIAREIPNPATGEAPGHIMVAAAVVAEPSIVSIAKAEFDRFNGIDEGDEPLRGHIADYYEAGGGSRDLNPTLNDNAWSAAFVSFCVKKSGATPQQFKFNLSHSVFVHAAIANGDAHTGVFRGHRITEYAPRLGDLIHHNRDGATLSFDFAKRNTGYPSHSAIVVGFETRNGVRHAVTIGGNEAIPQGTGTVGKKFFALDVNGFLDQSEIRSKLICVVENLLAAGAQAVVPGAFVVRVRTDLKLRGGPGPEFPIIKELLDGTPLNVLEFEENTRGRWALVDLEGDRVKDGFVFAKFIEPATV
;
A
#
# COMPACT_ATOMS: atom_id res chain seq x y z
N MET A 1 15.45 27.98 10.55
CA MET A 1 14.79 26.66 10.62
C MET A 1 15.75 25.74 11.35
N SER A 2 15.30 25.02 12.38
CA SER A 2 16.21 24.19 13.18
C SER A 2 16.23 22.78 12.62
N ILE A 3 17.37 22.29 12.15
CA ILE A 3 17.58 20.91 11.67
C ILE A 3 17.02 19.89 12.68
N LYS A 4 17.20 20.18 13.98
CA LYS A 4 16.69 19.36 15.08
C LYS A 4 15.17 19.22 15.06
N GLU A 5 14.43 20.29 14.74
CA GLU A 5 12.96 20.24 14.65
C GLU A 5 12.50 19.48 13.40
N GLU A 6 13.23 19.58 12.29
CA GLU A 6 12.89 18.86 11.06
C GLU A 6 13.13 17.36 11.19
N ILE A 7 14.25 16.96 11.80
CA ILE A 7 14.53 15.56 12.14
C ILE A 7 13.50 15.05 13.17
N LYS A 8 13.13 15.85 14.17
CA LYS A 8 12.10 15.47 15.14
C LYS A 8 10.74 15.26 14.46
N TRP A 9 10.36 16.13 13.53
CA TRP A 9 9.15 15.97 12.74
C TRP A 9 9.20 14.67 11.93
N PHE A 10 10.30 14.40 11.23
CA PHE A 10 10.48 13.17 10.47
C PHE A 10 10.36 11.93 11.36
N LYS A 11 11.07 11.90 12.50
CA LYS A 11 10.97 10.82 13.49
C LYS A 11 9.53 10.60 13.95
N THR A 12 8.80 11.67 14.24
CA THR A 12 7.42 11.59 14.74
C THR A 12 6.46 11.01 13.70
N ASN A 13 6.67 11.29 12.41
CA ASN A 13 5.71 10.95 11.35
C ASN A 13 6.06 9.67 10.57
N PHE A 14 7.30 9.19 10.68
CA PHE A 14 7.78 8.06 9.86
C PHE A 14 8.47 6.94 10.65
N ALA A 15 8.64 7.07 11.97
CA ALA A 15 9.24 6.00 12.77
C ALA A 15 8.48 4.67 12.67
N SER A 16 7.14 4.72 12.65
CA SER A 16 6.29 3.53 12.58
C SER A 16 6.44 2.76 11.26
N ASP A 17 6.72 3.46 10.16
CA ASP A 17 6.89 2.84 8.85
C ASP A 17 8.34 2.33 8.68
N ILE A 18 9.33 3.09 9.18
CA ILE A 18 10.74 2.82 8.92
C ILE A 18 11.36 1.82 9.91
N VAL A 19 11.13 1.99 11.22
CA VAL A 19 11.80 1.18 12.25
C VAL A 19 11.59 -0.33 12.06
N PRO A 20 10.38 -0.82 11.71
CA PRO A 20 10.18 -2.25 11.44
C PRO A 20 11.03 -2.77 10.27
N ALA A 21 11.21 -1.97 9.20
CA ALA A 21 11.98 -2.37 8.03
C ALA A 21 13.50 -2.49 8.29
N LEU A 22 13.99 -1.86 9.36
CA LEU A 22 15.39 -1.95 9.78
C LEU A 22 15.68 -3.19 10.64
N ALA A 23 14.64 -3.91 11.09
CA ALA A 23 14.80 -5.06 11.97
C ALA A 23 15.71 -6.13 11.34
N GLY A 24 16.64 -6.65 12.14
CA GLY A 24 17.62 -7.63 11.68
C GLY A 24 18.73 -7.06 10.79
N THR A 25 18.88 -5.74 10.73
CA THR A 25 20.00 -5.06 10.05
C THR A 25 20.81 -4.24 11.05
N PRO A 26 22.09 -3.92 10.76
CA PRO A 26 22.89 -3.02 11.59
C PRO A 26 22.50 -1.54 11.44
N LEU A 27 21.55 -1.21 10.55
CA LEU A 27 21.12 0.16 10.27
C LEU A 27 20.34 0.75 11.46
N SER A 28 20.72 1.95 11.87
CA SER A 28 20.00 2.69 12.90
C SER A 28 18.95 3.62 12.29
N PHE A 29 17.87 3.89 13.02
CA PHE A 29 16.90 4.88 12.58
C PHE A 29 17.50 6.31 12.53
N ASP A 30 18.54 6.58 13.33
CA ASP A 30 19.27 7.85 13.29
C ASP A 30 19.97 8.06 11.94
N LEU A 31 20.57 6.99 11.37
CA LEU A 31 21.12 7.03 10.02
C LEU A 31 20.03 7.33 8.98
N ILE A 32 18.86 6.71 9.09
CA ILE A 32 17.77 6.96 8.14
C ILE A 32 17.27 8.40 8.23
N CYS A 33 17.16 8.95 9.43
CA CYS A 33 16.83 10.36 9.62
C CYS A 33 17.85 11.29 8.97
N ALA A 34 19.15 10.97 9.10
CA ALA A 34 20.23 11.73 8.48
C ALA A 34 20.15 11.69 6.95
N ILE A 35 19.96 10.51 6.38
CA ILE A 35 19.79 10.34 4.92
C ILE A 35 18.58 11.12 4.46
N ALA A 36 17.39 10.88 5.04
CA ALA A 36 16.17 11.57 4.64
C ALA A 36 16.37 13.10 4.64
N PHE A 37 16.93 13.64 5.72
CA PHE A 37 17.09 15.10 5.85
C PHE A 37 18.09 15.63 4.82
N GLN A 38 19.16 14.89 4.56
CA GLN A 38 20.13 15.24 3.53
C GLN A 38 19.53 15.18 2.11
N GLU A 39 18.63 14.22 1.83
CA GLU A 39 18.04 14.03 0.51
C GLU A 39 16.89 15.01 0.21
N SER A 40 15.97 15.23 1.13
CA SER A 40 14.77 16.07 0.86
C SER A 40 14.32 16.95 2.03
N GLY A 41 15.18 17.11 3.04
CA GLY A 41 14.91 17.92 4.24
C GLY A 41 14.45 19.34 3.96
N GLU A 42 15.12 20.02 3.03
CA GLU A 42 14.76 21.39 2.64
C GLU A 42 13.33 21.48 2.09
N LEU A 43 12.91 20.47 1.30
CA LEU A 43 11.60 20.45 0.66
C LEU A 43 10.50 20.26 1.69
N TRP A 44 10.56 19.16 2.47
CA TRP A 44 9.48 18.88 3.41
C TRP A 44 9.35 19.96 4.48
N SER A 45 10.45 20.65 4.82
CA SER A 45 10.41 21.70 5.83
C SER A 45 9.57 22.91 5.40
N LYS A 46 9.36 23.08 4.09
CA LYS A 46 8.39 24.04 3.53
C LYS A 46 7.01 23.40 3.42
N LEU A 47 6.93 22.21 2.84
CA LEU A 47 5.68 21.51 2.55
C LEU A 47 4.84 21.24 3.82
N ARG A 48 5.48 20.77 4.89
CA ARG A 48 4.80 20.41 6.15
C ARG A 48 4.12 21.55 6.88
N LEU A 49 4.38 22.80 6.48
CA LEU A 49 3.75 23.97 7.09
C LEU A 49 2.28 24.09 6.68
N HIS A 50 1.89 23.46 5.57
CA HIS A 50 0.58 23.67 4.95
C HIS A 50 0.02 22.47 4.16
N LEU A 51 0.76 21.36 4.02
CA LEU A 51 0.32 20.17 3.29
C LEU A 51 0.19 18.94 4.19
N SER A 52 -0.60 17.98 3.71
CA SER A 52 -0.76 16.66 4.32
C SER A 52 0.50 15.80 4.17
N ARG A 53 0.62 14.73 4.97
CA ARG A 53 1.73 13.75 4.85
C ARG A 53 1.84 13.15 3.45
N GLU A 54 0.72 12.85 2.81
CA GLU A 54 0.65 12.31 1.45
C GLU A 54 1.18 13.30 0.43
N GLU A 55 0.72 14.56 0.48
CA GLU A 55 1.21 15.60 -0.43
C GLU A 55 2.69 15.93 -0.18
N ILE A 56 3.17 15.82 1.06
CA ILE A 56 4.59 15.94 1.37
C ILE A 56 5.38 14.81 0.69
N LEU A 57 4.92 13.55 0.74
CA LEU A 57 5.59 12.44 0.07
C LEU A 57 5.58 12.61 -1.45
N ARG A 58 4.43 13.01 -2.02
CA ARG A 58 4.27 13.25 -3.45
C ARG A 58 5.17 14.36 -3.97
N LEU A 59 5.28 15.46 -3.24
CA LEU A 59 6.05 16.65 -3.62
C LEU A 59 7.47 16.70 -3.04
N SER A 60 7.91 15.68 -2.31
CA SER A 60 9.32 15.47 -1.97
C SER A 60 10.06 14.96 -3.22
N VAL A 61 10.07 15.78 -4.26
CA VAL A 61 10.74 15.53 -5.53
C VAL A 61 11.71 16.67 -5.83
N GLY A 62 12.85 16.36 -6.42
CA GLY A 62 13.95 17.28 -6.50
C GLY A 62 14.96 16.89 -7.57
N ASP A 63 16.17 17.43 -7.45
CA ASP A 63 17.26 17.37 -8.42
C ASP A 63 16.86 17.78 -9.85
N THR A 64 17.47 18.87 -10.33
CA THR A 64 17.18 19.44 -11.65
C THR A 64 18.44 19.60 -12.49
N LEU A 65 19.51 18.89 -12.11
CA LEU A 65 20.80 18.96 -12.78
C LEU A 65 20.75 18.22 -14.11
N ASP A 66 21.19 18.91 -15.16
CA ASP A 66 21.44 18.33 -16.48
C ASP A 66 22.94 18.40 -16.79
N THR A 67 23.34 17.81 -17.92
CA THR A 67 24.65 18.03 -18.55
C THR A 67 24.99 19.53 -18.59
N PRO A 68 26.23 19.93 -18.26
CA PRO A 68 27.42 19.09 -18.00
C PRO A 68 27.55 18.53 -16.58
N ASN A 69 26.60 18.85 -15.67
CA ASN A 69 26.70 18.50 -14.25
C ASN A 69 26.09 17.13 -13.92
N ARG A 70 25.39 16.51 -14.87
CA ARG A 70 24.84 15.14 -14.76
C ARG A 70 25.40 14.24 -15.85
N SER A 71 25.94 13.09 -15.44
CA SER A 71 26.44 12.03 -16.34
C SER A 71 25.55 10.79 -16.37
N ALA A 72 24.75 10.58 -15.32
CA ALA A 72 23.75 9.51 -15.25
C ALA A 72 22.60 9.75 -16.23
N PHE A 73 21.93 8.67 -16.65
CA PHE A 73 20.70 8.78 -17.42
C PHE A 73 19.58 9.41 -16.56
N PRO A 74 18.61 10.12 -17.15
CA PRO A 74 18.80 10.92 -18.36
C PRO A 74 19.75 12.08 -18.06
N LYS A 75 20.65 12.37 -18.99
CA LYS A 75 21.60 13.49 -18.89
C LYS A 75 20.97 14.84 -19.21
N ASN A 76 19.85 14.82 -19.91
CA ASN A 76 19.04 15.96 -20.33
C ASN A 76 17.70 15.45 -20.88
N ARG A 77 16.77 16.39 -21.16
CA ARG A 77 15.46 16.11 -21.76
C ARG A 77 15.53 15.23 -23.02
N ALA A 78 16.45 15.51 -23.93
CA ALA A 78 16.50 14.78 -25.20
C ALA A 78 16.79 13.29 -24.98
N GLU A 79 17.69 12.96 -24.06
CA GLU A 79 17.97 11.57 -23.72
C GLU A 79 16.80 10.89 -23.00
N LEU A 80 16.07 11.61 -22.13
CA LEU A 80 14.86 11.07 -21.51
C LEU A 80 13.81 10.73 -22.57
N VAL A 81 13.49 11.68 -23.46
CA VAL A 81 12.44 11.53 -24.49
C VAL A 81 12.74 10.40 -25.47
N ASP A 82 14.02 10.15 -25.78
CA ASP A 82 14.43 9.01 -26.63
C ASP A 82 14.21 7.63 -25.98
N ALA A 83 14.00 7.56 -24.66
CA ALA A 83 13.69 6.31 -23.98
C ALA A 83 12.24 5.88 -24.20
N ASN A 84 11.95 4.59 -24.03
CA ASN A 84 10.58 4.09 -24.07
C ASN A 84 9.71 4.80 -23.02
N ARG A 85 8.56 5.36 -23.45
CA ARG A 85 7.68 6.21 -22.62
C ARG A 85 8.37 7.47 -22.03
N GLY A 86 9.50 7.86 -22.59
CA GLY A 86 10.29 9.00 -22.13
C GLY A 86 9.61 10.35 -22.26
N GLY A 87 8.80 10.53 -23.31
CA GLY A 87 7.98 11.74 -23.48
C GLY A 87 6.95 11.92 -22.38
N GLU A 88 6.19 10.85 -22.06
CA GLU A 88 5.23 10.82 -20.95
C GLU A 88 5.91 11.15 -19.62
N MET A 89 7.07 10.53 -19.38
CA MET A 89 7.86 10.76 -18.17
C MET A 89 8.36 12.19 -18.06
N PHE A 90 8.84 12.77 -19.16
CA PHE A 90 9.29 14.17 -19.20
C PHE A 90 8.15 15.14 -18.86
N ASP A 91 6.99 14.98 -19.51
CA ASP A 91 5.85 15.88 -19.28
C ASP A 91 5.38 15.82 -17.83
N PHE A 92 5.31 14.60 -17.27
CA PHE A 92 4.98 14.37 -15.88
C PHE A 92 6.02 15.00 -14.93
N ALA A 93 7.32 14.75 -15.16
CA ALA A 93 8.41 15.27 -14.32
C ALA A 93 8.54 16.81 -14.39
N HIS A 94 8.26 17.42 -15.54
CA HIS A 94 8.23 18.88 -15.67
C HIS A 94 7.02 19.48 -14.94
N GLY A 95 5.85 18.86 -15.04
CA GLY A 95 4.66 19.27 -14.28
C GLY A 95 4.91 19.24 -12.76
N LEU A 96 5.47 18.13 -12.28
CA LEU A 96 5.75 17.93 -10.86
C LEU A 96 6.79 18.91 -10.32
N LEU A 97 7.78 19.31 -11.14
CA LEU A 97 8.71 20.39 -10.81
C LEU A 97 7.98 21.71 -10.57
N GLY A 98 6.99 22.03 -11.39
CA GLY A 98 6.16 23.24 -11.22
C GLY A 98 5.37 23.22 -9.92
N GLU A 99 4.66 22.12 -9.66
CA GLU A 99 3.86 21.94 -8.44
C GLU A 99 4.74 22.03 -7.17
N MET A 100 5.87 21.30 -7.15
CA MET A 100 6.79 21.34 -6.02
C MET A 100 7.38 22.74 -5.83
N ALA A 101 7.76 23.43 -6.90
CA ALA A 101 8.32 24.78 -6.81
C ALA A 101 7.31 25.81 -6.27
N GLU A 102 6.03 25.68 -6.64
CA GLU A 102 4.96 26.51 -6.11
C GLU A 102 4.71 26.19 -4.63
N ALA A 103 4.52 24.92 -4.29
CA ALA A 103 4.21 24.47 -2.94
C ALA A 103 5.34 24.74 -1.93
N THR A 104 6.61 24.64 -2.34
CA THR A 104 7.74 24.95 -1.44
C THR A 104 8.03 26.44 -1.31
N GLY A 105 7.63 27.23 -2.31
CA GLY A 105 7.98 28.65 -2.40
C GLY A 105 9.49 28.92 -2.56
N ILE A 106 10.30 27.91 -2.94
CA ILE A 106 11.75 28.05 -3.08
C ILE A 106 12.07 28.72 -4.42
N GLU A 107 12.59 29.96 -4.37
CA GLU A 107 12.85 30.77 -5.57
C GLU A 107 13.76 30.10 -6.62
N ALA A 108 14.72 29.30 -6.16
CA ALA A 108 15.62 28.55 -7.05
C ALA A 108 14.82 27.56 -7.92
N TYR A 109 13.95 26.75 -7.31
CA TYR A 109 13.09 25.81 -8.04
C TYR A 109 12.06 26.53 -8.91
N GLN A 110 11.47 27.63 -8.44
CA GLN A 110 10.53 28.43 -9.26
C GLN A 110 11.19 28.98 -10.53
N ARG A 111 12.47 29.38 -10.45
CA ARG A 111 13.22 29.84 -11.61
C ARG A 111 13.54 28.71 -12.58
N VAL A 112 13.84 27.52 -12.06
CA VAL A 112 14.12 26.33 -12.86
C VAL A 112 12.85 25.80 -13.53
N ALA A 113 11.71 25.77 -12.84
CA ALA A 113 10.41 25.33 -13.35
C ALA A 113 9.92 26.14 -14.56
N ARG A 114 10.32 27.42 -14.69
CA ARG A 114 9.99 28.25 -15.86
C ARG A 114 10.73 27.86 -17.14
N ARG A 115 11.74 26.99 -17.03
CA ARG A 115 12.53 26.55 -18.18
C ARG A 115 11.92 25.28 -18.77
N PRO A 116 11.48 25.28 -20.03
CA PRO A 116 10.71 24.19 -20.61
C PRO A 116 11.52 22.91 -20.81
N GLU A 117 12.84 22.94 -20.64
CA GLU A 117 13.71 21.77 -20.73
C GLU A 117 13.97 21.07 -19.39
N LYS A 118 13.56 21.69 -18.27
CA LYS A 118 13.91 21.25 -16.92
C LYS A 118 12.86 20.35 -16.31
N PHE A 119 13.27 19.37 -15.52
CA PHE A 119 12.38 18.41 -14.87
C PHE A 119 13.07 17.87 -13.60
N VAL A 120 12.30 17.23 -12.72
CA VAL A 120 12.85 16.57 -11.53
C VAL A 120 13.50 15.23 -11.90
N HIS A 121 14.57 14.88 -11.20
CA HIS A 121 15.28 13.61 -11.32
C HIS A 121 15.18 12.76 -10.06
N GLY A 122 15.00 13.36 -8.88
CA GLY A 122 14.86 12.66 -7.61
C GLY A 122 13.40 12.52 -7.19
N TYR A 123 12.99 11.30 -6.82
CA TYR A 123 11.60 10.99 -6.46
C TYR A 123 11.46 10.45 -5.03
N GLY A 124 10.52 11.04 -4.28
CA GLY A 124 10.20 10.64 -2.91
C GLY A 124 11.18 11.14 -1.85
N ILE A 125 10.85 10.85 -0.59
CA ILE A 125 11.54 11.41 0.57
C ILE A 125 13.02 10.98 0.70
N PHE A 126 13.41 9.89 0.01
CA PHE A 126 14.79 9.41 -0.08
C PHE A 126 15.45 9.63 -1.47
N GLN A 127 14.80 10.41 -2.34
CA GLN A 127 15.29 10.83 -3.67
C GLN A 127 15.75 9.67 -4.58
N TYR A 128 14.87 8.70 -4.83
CA TYR A 128 15.14 7.64 -5.81
C TYR A 128 15.31 8.23 -7.22
N ASP A 129 16.48 7.98 -7.81
CA ASP A 129 16.94 8.72 -9.01
C ASP A 129 16.34 8.16 -10.32
N LEU A 130 15.93 9.07 -11.21
CA LEU A 130 15.33 8.80 -12.51
C LEU A 130 16.23 7.98 -13.46
N GLN A 131 17.50 7.79 -13.14
CA GLN A 131 18.40 6.88 -13.86
C GLN A 131 17.85 5.47 -13.96
N PHE A 132 17.01 5.05 -13.01
CA PHE A 132 16.39 3.74 -12.99
C PHE A 132 15.15 3.63 -13.87
N PHE A 133 14.69 4.72 -14.51
CA PHE A 133 13.48 4.73 -15.33
C PHE A 133 13.49 3.68 -16.46
N LYS A 134 14.66 3.39 -17.04
CA LYS A 134 14.76 2.34 -18.08
C LYS A 134 14.48 0.92 -17.57
N THR A 135 14.72 0.67 -16.29
CA THR A 135 14.58 -0.64 -15.66
C THR A 135 13.37 -0.75 -14.74
N ASP A 136 12.82 0.39 -14.32
CA ASP A 136 11.71 0.48 -13.38
C ASP A 136 10.78 1.68 -13.72
N PRO A 137 10.21 1.74 -14.94
CA PRO A 137 9.41 2.87 -15.38
C PRO A 137 8.12 3.04 -14.57
N ASP A 138 7.53 1.94 -14.09
CA ASP A 138 6.25 1.94 -13.38
C ASP A 138 6.36 2.58 -11.99
N PHE A 139 7.52 2.48 -11.32
CA PHE A 139 7.75 3.22 -10.08
C PHE A 139 7.52 4.72 -10.26
N PHE A 140 7.91 5.25 -11.42
CA PHE A 140 7.77 6.66 -11.73
C PHE A 140 6.37 6.99 -12.31
N LEU A 141 5.90 6.24 -13.28
CA LEU A 141 4.65 6.58 -13.99
C LEU A 141 3.40 6.29 -13.16
N GLU A 142 3.45 5.33 -12.24
CA GLU A 142 2.36 5.05 -11.30
C GLU A 142 2.50 5.79 -9.96
N GLN A 143 3.51 6.66 -9.84
CA GLN A 143 3.74 7.50 -8.67
C GLN A 143 3.97 6.71 -7.36
N ARG A 144 4.64 5.56 -7.44
CA ARG A 144 4.81 4.64 -6.30
C ARG A 144 5.59 5.26 -5.13
N TRP A 145 6.40 6.31 -5.37
CA TRP A 145 7.09 7.03 -4.29
C TRP A 145 6.15 7.78 -3.34
N GLN A 146 4.87 7.97 -3.70
CA GLN A 146 3.87 8.51 -2.77
C GLN A 146 3.61 7.55 -1.60
N ASN A 147 3.84 6.26 -1.81
CA ASN A 147 3.77 5.25 -0.76
C ASN A 147 5.11 5.20 0.00
N ILE A 148 5.07 5.51 1.29
CA ILE A 148 6.26 5.46 2.16
C ILE A 148 6.89 4.06 2.21
N ASP A 149 6.09 3.00 2.19
CA ASP A 149 6.60 1.62 2.26
C ASP A 149 7.43 1.30 1.01
N ALA A 150 6.97 1.73 -0.16
CA ALA A 150 7.71 1.56 -1.41
C ALA A 150 9.04 2.34 -1.39
N CYS A 151 9.06 3.53 -0.80
CA CYS A 151 10.28 4.32 -0.60
C CYS A 151 11.26 3.63 0.37
N VAL A 152 10.74 3.10 1.48
CA VAL A 152 11.52 2.39 2.50
C VAL A 152 12.11 1.10 1.94
N ASP A 153 11.34 0.32 1.19
CA ASP A 153 11.80 -0.93 0.58
C ASP A 153 12.96 -0.69 -0.39
N LYS A 154 12.86 0.34 -1.25
CA LYS A 154 13.95 0.76 -2.14
C LYS A 154 15.20 1.15 -1.35
N MET A 155 15.06 2.09 -0.41
CA MET A 155 16.16 2.61 0.40
C MET A 155 16.84 1.49 1.21
N VAL A 156 16.08 0.64 1.90
CA VAL A 156 16.62 -0.46 2.70
C VAL A 156 17.33 -1.49 1.81
N THR A 157 16.81 -1.78 0.62
CA THR A 157 17.46 -2.68 -0.34
C THR A 157 18.83 -2.16 -0.76
N GLU A 158 18.93 -0.87 -1.10
CA GLU A 158 20.18 -0.22 -1.49
C GLU A 158 21.17 -0.11 -0.32
N LEU A 159 20.69 0.23 0.88
CA LEU A 159 21.53 0.28 2.07
C LEU A 159 22.06 -1.11 2.47
N LYS A 160 21.26 -2.18 2.35
CA LYS A 160 21.74 -3.55 2.54
C LYS A 160 22.82 -3.92 1.53
N HIS A 161 22.68 -3.48 0.28
CA HIS A 161 23.73 -3.66 -0.72
C HIS A 161 25.00 -2.89 -0.36
N ALA A 162 24.89 -1.63 0.08
CA ALA A 162 26.00 -0.83 0.56
C ALA A 162 26.74 -1.47 1.75
N LEU A 163 25.98 -2.04 2.70
CA LEU A 163 26.55 -2.77 3.83
C LEU A 163 27.40 -3.96 3.39
N ARG A 164 26.90 -4.79 2.47
CA ARG A 164 27.66 -5.93 1.92
C ARG A 164 28.93 -5.47 1.23
N GLN A 165 28.86 -4.39 0.45
CA GLN A 165 30.03 -3.85 -0.24
C GLN A 165 31.10 -3.30 0.72
N LEU A 166 30.68 -2.88 1.92
CA LEU A 166 31.56 -2.38 2.98
C LEU A 166 32.00 -3.47 3.97
N ASP A 167 31.55 -4.72 3.80
CA ASP A 167 31.73 -5.83 4.75
C ASP A 167 31.18 -5.51 6.15
N LEU A 168 29.98 -4.92 6.21
CA LEU A 168 29.32 -4.46 7.45
C LEU A 168 27.99 -5.15 7.75
N ASP A 169 27.48 -6.00 6.86
CA ASP A 169 26.13 -6.58 6.93
C ASP A 169 25.95 -7.59 8.07
N ASP A 170 27.01 -8.27 8.50
CA ASP A 170 26.98 -9.21 9.64
C ASP A 170 27.05 -8.53 11.02
N LYS A 171 27.18 -7.21 11.07
CA LYS A 171 27.26 -6.49 12.34
C LYS A 171 25.90 -6.41 13.03
N GLN A 172 25.93 -6.32 14.36
CA GLN A 172 24.74 -6.00 15.15
C GLN A 172 24.37 -4.51 15.09
N SER A 173 25.38 -3.64 14.98
CA SER A 173 25.22 -2.19 14.91
C SER A 173 26.43 -1.54 14.25
N LEU A 174 26.22 -0.40 13.60
CA LEU A 174 27.29 0.42 13.02
C LEU A 174 27.79 1.49 14.01
N THR A 175 29.07 1.85 13.90
CA THR A 175 29.56 3.12 14.44
C THR A 175 29.08 4.32 13.61
N ASP A 176 29.25 5.55 14.10
CA ASP A 176 28.89 6.78 13.35
C ASP A 176 29.63 6.87 12.03
N LEU A 177 30.94 6.56 12.04
CA LEU A 177 31.77 6.57 10.84
C LEU A 177 31.32 5.52 9.82
N GLU A 178 30.96 4.31 10.28
CA GLU A 178 30.45 3.25 9.42
C GLU A 178 29.06 3.56 8.86
N SER A 179 28.21 4.20 9.67
CA SER A 179 26.90 4.70 9.23
C SER A 179 27.07 5.75 8.13
N ALA A 180 27.98 6.71 8.33
CA ALA A 180 28.29 7.73 7.33
C ALA A 180 28.90 7.11 6.05
N PHE A 181 29.80 6.12 6.17
CA PHE A 181 30.31 5.40 5.01
C PHE A 181 29.22 4.67 4.24
N THR A 182 28.27 4.04 4.95
CA THR A 182 27.11 3.38 4.34
C THR A 182 26.26 4.38 3.57
N ALA A 183 25.98 5.56 4.13
CA ALA A 183 25.27 6.64 3.43
C ALA A 183 26.04 7.19 2.23
N ILE A 184 27.37 7.35 2.33
CA ILE A 184 28.20 7.79 1.19
C ILE A 184 28.14 6.77 0.04
N VAL A 185 28.15 5.47 0.35
CA VAL A 185 28.00 4.42 -0.67
C VAL A 185 26.59 4.41 -1.26
N TYR A 186 25.56 4.61 -0.44
CA TYR A 186 24.18 4.80 -0.90
C TYR A 186 24.07 5.97 -1.91
N ASN A 187 24.65 7.12 -1.58
CA ASN A 187 24.58 8.32 -2.41
C ASN A 187 25.47 8.26 -3.68
N THR A 188 26.70 7.77 -3.56
CA THR A 188 27.71 7.88 -4.64
C THR A 188 28.01 6.58 -5.37
N GLY A 189 27.55 5.45 -4.84
CA GLY A 189 27.94 4.12 -5.27
C GLY A 189 29.34 3.71 -4.78
N PHE A 190 29.51 2.42 -4.48
CA PHE A 190 30.74 1.88 -3.91
C PHE A 190 31.99 2.11 -4.78
N GLY A 191 31.84 2.13 -6.11
CA GLY A 191 32.95 2.40 -7.04
C GLY A 191 33.63 3.76 -6.81
N ASN A 192 32.89 4.74 -6.27
CA ASN A 192 33.37 6.08 -5.98
C ASN A 192 33.84 6.26 -4.53
N PHE A 193 33.51 5.31 -3.65
CA PHE A 193 33.89 5.35 -2.24
C PHE A 193 35.39 5.11 -2.04
N ARG A 194 36.01 5.91 -1.17
CA ARG A 194 37.43 5.84 -0.79
C ARG A 194 37.59 5.98 0.72
N LYS A 195 37.76 4.86 1.42
CA LYS A 195 37.93 4.82 2.89
C LYS A 195 38.99 5.82 3.42
N SER A 196 40.07 6.05 2.66
CA SER A 196 41.15 6.98 3.02
C SER A 196 40.74 8.45 3.07
N LYS A 197 39.63 8.83 2.43
CA LYS A 197 39.09 10.19 2.45
C LYS A 197 38.20 10.47 3.68
N GLY A 198 37.90 9.46 4.50
CA GLY A 198 37.02 9.63 5.66
C GLY A 198 35.66 10.20 5.26
N LEU A 199 35.19 11.23 5.95
CA LEU A 199 33.89 11.85 5.71
C LEU A 199 33.89 12.87 4.54
N GLN A 200 35.05 13.24 4.01
CA GLN A 200 35.19 14.25 2.95
C GLN A 200 34.90 13.67 1.56
N GLN A 201 33.68 13.14 1.40
CA GLN A 201 33.23 12.40 0.23
C GLN A 201 31.74 12.65 -0.06
N GLY A 202 31.36 12.44 -1.33
CA GLY A 202 30.04 12.80 -1.84
C GLY A 202 29.96 14.25 -2.29
N HIS A 203 28.74 14.73 -2.51
CA HIS A 203 28.52 16.11 -2.96
C HIS A 203 29.04 17.12 -1.93
N PHE A 204 29.70 18.19 -2.40
CA PHE A 204 30.17 19.28 -1.55
C PHE A 204 29.24 20.49 -1.74
N ASP A 205 28.56 20.91 -0.68
CA ASP A 205 27.55 21.97 -0.72
C ASP A 205 28.12 23.39 -0.69
N GLY A 206 29.45 23.52 -0.70
CA GLY A 206 30.18 24.77 -0.53
C GLY A 206 30.77 24.95 0.86
N THR A 207 30.30 24.20 1.85
CA THR A 207 30.77 24.23 3.24
C THR A 207 31.21 22.85 3.73
N HIS A 208 30.39 21.83 3.49
CA HIS A 208 30.61 20.46 3.96
C HIS A 208 30.41 19.45 2.84
N PHE A 209 31.11 18.32 2.95
CA PHE A 209 30.84 17.14 2.15
C PHE A 209 29.60 16.40 2.67
N TYR A 210 28.91 15.68 1.79
CA TYR A 210 27.78 14.81 2.14
C TYR A 210 28.07 13.93 3.35
N GLY A 211 29.23 13.28 3.39
CA GLY A 211 29.62 12.43 4.53
C GLY A 211 29.76 13.19 5.86
N GLU A 212 30.20 14.45 5.83
CA GLU A 212 30.31 15.31 7.01
C GLU A 212 28.91 15.74 7.49
N ASN A 213 28.01 16.08 6.57
CA ASN A 213 26.61 16.41 6.89
C ASN A 213 25.89 15.19 7.51
N ILE A 214 26.05 14.00 6.94
CA ILE A 214 25.45 12.78 7.50
C ILE A 214 25.93 12.52 8.93
N ASP A 215 27.24 12.60 9.19
CA ASP A 215 27.78 12.43 10.54
C ASP A 215 27.20 13.46 11.53
N GLN A 216 27.06 14.71 11.11
CA GLN A 216 26.40 15.75 11.91
C GLN A 216 24.92 15.43 12.18
N PHE A 217 24.18 15.01 11.16
CA PHE A 217 22.75 14.74 11.29
C PHE A 217 22.46 13.48 12.11
N ILE A 218 23.31 12.45 12.06
CA ILE A 218 23.24 11.28 12.95
C ILE A 218 23.34 11.72 14.41
N LYS A 219 24.29 12.60 14.73
CA LYS A 219 24.48 13.12 16.09
C LYS A 219 23.26 13.91 16.57
N ILE A 220 22.70 14.76 15.70
CA ILE A 220 21.47 15.50 16.01
C ILE A 220 20.28 14.55 16.20
N ALA A 221 20.13 13.55 15.31
CA ALA A 221 19.06 12.57 15.38
C ALA A 221 19.11 11.79 16.71
N ARG A 222 20.31 11.38 17.15
CA ARG A 222 20.50 10.65 18.40
C ARG A 222 20.09 11.42 19.65
N GLU A 223 20.23 12.75 19.65
CA GLU A 223 19.75 13.60 20.76
C GLU A 223 18.23 13.68 20.84
N ILE A 224 17.53 13.29 19.78
CA ILE A 224 16.06 13.29 19.71
C ILE A 224 15.60 11.87 20.04
N PRO A 225 14.91 11.67 21.17
CA PRO A 225 14.35 10.36 21.50
C PRO A 225 13.50 9.84 20.34
N ASN A 226 13.70 8.58 19.98
CA ASN A 226 12.73 7.92 19.11
C ASN A 226 11.38 7.92 19.85
N PRO A 227 10.27 8.18 19.14
CA PRO A 227 8.96 7.98 19.73
C PRO A 227 8.93 6.59 20.37
N ALA A 228 8.50 6.51 21.64
CA ALA A 228 8.36 5.21 22.28
C ALA A 228 7.48 4.36 21.36
N THR A 229 7.83 3.09 21.17
CA THR A 229 6.96 2.14 20.45
C THR A 229 5.60 1.95 21.15
N GLY A 230 5.34 2.67 22.24
CA GLY A 230 4.00 3.04 22.71
C GLY A 230 3.96 4.49 23.21
N GLU A 231 4.00 5.47 22.30
CA GLU A 231 3.36 6.80 22.38
C GLU A 231 3.70 7.59 21.10
N ALA A 232 3.06 7.20 20.00
CA ALA A 232 2.69 8.14 18.94
C ALA A 232 1.39 8.83 19.35
N PRO A 233 1.04 10.01 18.80
CA PRO A 233 -0.36 10.35 18.62
C PRO A 233 -0.99 9.25 17.73
N GLY A 234 -1.61 8.26 18.39
CA GLY A 234 -2.57 7.32 17.82
C GLY A 234 -2.17 6.53 16.58
N HIS A 235 -1.13 5.70 16.62
CA HIS A 235 -1.02 4.56 15.71
C HIS A 235 -0.55 3.31 16.46
N ILE A 236 -1.38 2.26 16.39
CA ILE A 236 -1.23 0.97 17.05
C ILE A 236 -0.17 0.15 16.30
N MET A 237 0.76 -0.45 17.06
CA MET A 237 1.77 -1.40 16.55
C MET A 237 1.13 -2.53 15.73
N VAL A 238 1.72 -2.87 14.58
CA VAL A 238 1.55 -4.20 13.96
C VAL A 238 2.94 -4.80 13.72
N ALA A 239 3.09 -6.04 14.16
CA ALA A 239 4.29 -6.86 14.00
C ALA A 239 4.59 -7.15 12.51
N ALA A 240 5.86 -7.47 12.25
CA ALA A 240 6.44 -7.98 11.00
C ALA A 240 5.46 -8.41 9.89
N ALA A 241 5.43 -7.66 8.79
CA ALA A 241 4.89 -8.09 7.50
C ALA A 241 6.02 -8.89 6.78
N VAL A 242 5.93 -10.14 6.30
CA VAL A 242 4.88 -10.85 5.56
C VAL A 242 4.03 -9.88 4.77
N VAL A 243 4.28 -9.74 3.46
CA VAL A 243 3.38 -9.02 2.54
C VAL A 243 1.95 -9.42 2.88
N ALA A 244 1.22 -8.54 3.57
CA ALA A 244 -0.10 -8.89 4.07
C ALA A 244 -1.02 -8.88 2.86
N GLU A 245 -1.51 -10.06 2.49
CA GLU A 245 -2.60 -10.24 1.55
C GLU A 245 -3.70 -9.18 1.80
N PRO A 246 -4.27 -8.58 0.75
CA PRO A 246 -5.20 -7.46 0.90
C PRO A 246 -6.38 -7.87 1.80
N SER A 247 -6.50 -7.22 2.95
CA SER A 247 -7.61 -7.41 3.88
C SER A 247 -8.81 -6.57 3.45
N ILE A 248 -10.02 -6.95 3.89
CA ILE A 248 -11.22 -6.12 3.65
C ILE A 248 -11.04 -4.68 4.17
N VAL A 249 -10.25 -4.50 5.24
CA VAL A 249 -9.95 -3.20 5.85
C VAL A 249 -9.04 -2.37 4.94
N SER A 250 -7.96 -2.95 4.43
CA SER A 250 -7.04 -2.23 3.54
C SER A 250 -7.70 -1.87 2.21
N ILE A 251 -8.57 -2.74 1.69
CA ILE A 251 -9.33 -2.45 0.46
C ILE A 251 -10.33 -1.32 0.70
N ALA A 252 -11.13 -1.39 1.77
CA ALA A 252 -12.11 -0.34 2.07
C ALA A 252 -11.43 1.02 2.30
N LYS A 253 -10.28 1.04 2.99
CA LYS A 253 -9.47 2.26 3.16
C LYS A 253 -8.96 2.80 1.82
N ALA A 254 -8.38 1.95 0.96
CA ALA A 254 -7.91 2.38 -0.35
C ALA A 254 -9.04 2.99 -1.21
N GLU A 255 -10.23 2.40 -1.17
CA GLU A 255 -11.39 2.95 -1.89
C GLU A 255 -11.89 4.26 -1.29
N PHE A 256 -11.86 4.40 0.03
CA PHE A 256 -12.16 5.67 0.69
C PHE A 256 -11.14 6.75 0.35
N ASP A 257 -9.85 6.44 0.40
CA ASP A 257 -8.78 7.39 0.09
C ASP A 257 -8.90 7.91 -1.36
N ARG A 258 -9.28 7.02 -2.29
CA ARG A 258 -9.47 7.38 -3.70
C ARG A 258 -10.74 8.18 -3.99
N PHE A 259 -11.84 7.91 -3.30
CA PHE A 259 -13.17 8.36 -3.76
C PHE A 259 -13.98 9.16 -2.74
N ASN A 260 -13.53 9.28 -1.49
CA ASN A 260 -14.26 10.03 -0.49
C ASN A 260 -14.46 11.50 -0.90
N GLY A 261 -15.70 11.95 -0.82
CA GLY A 261 -16.08 13.34 -1.14
C GLY A 261 -16.38 13.59 -2.61
N ILE A 262 -16.18 12.58 -3.47
CA ILE A 262 -16.60 12.60 -4.88
C ILE A 262 -18.04 12.10 -4.93
N ASP A 263 -18.92 12.82 -5.63
CA ASP A 263 -20.31 12.38 -5.81
C ASP A 263 -20.38 11.17 -6.76
N GLU A 264 -21.30 10.23 -6.49
CA GLU A 264 -21.52 9.03 -7.31
C GLU A 264 -21.92 9.34 -8.76
N GLY A 265 -22.40 10.55 -9.05
CA GLY A 265 -22.66 11.04 -10.40
C GLY A 265 -21.41 11.47 -11.17
N ASP A 266 -20.30 11.71 -10.48
CA ASP A 266 -19.08 12.35 -10.99
C ASP A 266 -17.92 11.37 -11.14
N GLU A 267 -17.06 11.61 -12.14
CA GLU A 267 -15.83 10.83 -12.33
C GLU A 267 -14.73 11.26 -11.33
N PRO A 268 -13.83 10.35 -10.93
CA PRO A 268 -13.68 8.96 -11.38
C PRO A 268 -14.58 7.94 -10.65
N LEU A 269 -15.36 8.36 -9.64
CA LEU A 269 -16.16 7.44 -8.84
C LEU A 269 -17.27 6.79 -9.67
N ARG A 270 -17.97 7.57 -10.50
CA ARG A 270 -19.05 7.10 -11.38
C ARG A 270 -18.64 5.87 -12.20
N GLY A 271 -17.52 5.96 -12.93
CA GLY A 271 -17.02 4.85 -13.74
C GLY A 271 -16.59 3.65 -12.90
N HIS A 272 -16.04 3.90 -11.71
CA HIS A 272 -15.55 2.86 -10.82
C HIS A 272 -16.68 2.09 -10.09
N ILE A 273 -17.86 2.70 -9.87
CA ILE A 273 -19.02 2.01 -9.28
C ILE A 273 -19.47 0.79 -10.13
N ALA A 274 -19.19 0.78 -11.44
CA ALA A 274 -19.45 -0.38 -12.30
C ALA A 274 -18.73 -1.66 -11.80
N ASP A 275 -17.51 -1.52 -11.27
CA ASP A 275 -16.74 -2.63 -10.70
C ASP A 275 -17.38 -3.15 -9.41
N TYR A 276 -18.01 -2.27 -8.64
CA TYR A 276 -18.77 -2.65 -7.45
C TYR A 276 -19.98 -3.51 -7.81
N TYR A 277 -20.76 -3.07 -8.80
CA TYR A 277 -21.92 -3.85 -9.27
C TYR A 277 -21.51 -5.24 -9.74
N GLU A 278 -20.48 -5.33 -10.58
CA GLU A 278 -20.01 -6.62 -11.08
C GLU A 278 -19.55 -7.55 -9.94
N ALA A 279 -18.88 -7.02 -8.92
CA ALA A 279 -18.48 -7.82 -7.77
C ALA A 279 -19.68 -8.35 -6.97
N GLY A 280 -20.76 -7.58 -6.88
CA GLY A 280 -22.04 -7.99 -6.29
C GLY A 280 -22.93 -8.85 -7.20
N GLY A 281 -22.49 -9.15 -8.42
CA GLY A 281 -23.24 -9.94 -9.42
C GLY A 281 -24.24 -9.13 -10.25
N GLY A 282 -24.12 -7.80 -10.27
CA GLY A 282 -24.93 -6.87 -11.03
C GLY A 282 -24.36 -6.51 -12.41
N SER A 283 -25.14 -5.76 -13.19
CA SER A 283 -24.69 -5.21 -14.46
C SER A 283 -23.78 -3.99 -14.24
N ARG A 284 -22.75 -3.86 -15.08
CA ARG A 284 -21.87 -2.68 -15.15
C ARG A 284 -22.58 -1.44 -15.72
N ASP A 285 -23.72 -1.61 -16.38
CA ASP A 285 -24.48 -0.53 -17.04
C ASP A 285 -25.50 0.18 -16.13
N LEU A 286 -25.56 -0.18 -14.85
CA LEU A 286 -26.48 0.44 -13.90
C LEU A 286 -26.08 1.90 -13.63
N ASN A 287 -27.06 2.81 -13.64
CA ASN A 287 -26.84 4.20 -13.28
C ASN A 287 -26.87 4.37 -11.76
N PRO A 288 -25.75 4.72 -11.08
CA PRO A 288 -25.70 4.79 -9.63
C PRO A 288 -26.53 5.90 -9.00
N THR A 289 -26.87 6.95 -9.75
CA THR A 289 -27.66 8.09 -9.23
C THR A 289 -29.16 7.78 -9.10
N LEU A 290 -29.61 6.59 -9.51
CA LEU A 290 -30.99 6.14 -9.38
C LEU A 290 -31.15 5.33 -8.10
N ASN A 291 -32.16 5.65 -7.30
CA ASN A 291 -32.41 5.00 -5.99
C ASN A 291 -32.54 3.48 -6.08
N ASP A 292 -33.12 2.94 -7.16
CA ASP A 292 -33.30 1.50 -7.36
C ASP A 292 -31.96 0.76 -7.62
N ASN A 293 -30.89 1.52 -7.88
CA ASN A 293 -29.55 1.01 -8.14
C ASN A 293 -28.58 1.31 -6.99
N ALA A 294 -29.05 1.49 -5.75
CA ALA A 294 -28.14 1.79 -4.63
C ALA A 294 -26.94 0.80 -4.56
N TRP A 295 -25.72 1.33 -4.52
CA TRP A 295 -24.49 0.54 -4.70
C TRP A 295 -23.77 0.21 -3.39
N SER A 296 -24.37 0.50 -2.24
CA SER A 296 -23.73 0.26 -0.93
C SER A 296 -23.45 -1.22 -0.64
N ALA A 297 -24.35 -2.13 -1.06
CA ALA A 297 -24.12 -3.57 -0.92
C ALA A 297 -23.13 -4.11 -1.97
N ALA A 298 -23.12 -3.49 -3.15
CA ALA A 298 -22.17 -3.77 -4.22
C ALA A 298 -20.74 -3.43 -3.76
N PHE A 299 -20.54 -2.29 -3.10
CA PHE A 299 -19.28 -1.88 -2.49
C PHE A 299 -18.77 -2.89 -1.44
N VAL A 300 -19.64 -3.35 -0.53
CA VAL A 300 -19.27 -4.37 0.46
C VAL A 300 -18.87 -5.68 -0.24
N SER A 301 -19.66 -6.11 -1.22
CA SER A 301 -19.36 -7.30 -2.03
C SER A 301 -18.01 -7.18 -2.74
N PHE A 302 -17.68 -6.00 -3.29
CA PHE A 302 -16.39 -5.72 -3.89
C PHE A 302 -15.24 -5.85 -2.89
N CYS A 303 -15.34 -5.20 -1.73
CA CYS A 303 -14.29 -5.25 -0.72
C CYS A 303 -14.05 -6.68 -0.21
N VAL A 304 -15.12 -7.43 0.05
CA VAL A 304 -15.04 -8.84 0.48
C VAL A 304 -14.44 -9.73 -0.62
N LYS A 305 -14.81 -9.50 -1.89
CA LYS A 305 -14.28 -10.28 -3.02
C LYS A 305 -12.79 -10.00 -3.24
N LYS A 306 -12.40 -8.73 -3.20
CA LYS A 306 -11.00 -8.30 -3.33
C LYS A 306 -10.14 -8.76 -2.16
N SER A 307 -10.73 -9.03 -0.99
CA SER A 307 -10.02 -9.60 0.15
C SER A 307 -9.86 -11.12 0.09
N GLY A 308 -10.16 -11.75 -1.07
CA GLY A 308 -9.95 -13.17 -1.31
C GLY A 308 -11.13 -14.08 -0.93
N ALA A 309 -12.30 -13.54 -0.55
CA ALA A 309 -13.45 -14.38 -0.24
C ALA A 309 -14.03 -15.03 -1.51
N THR A 310 -14.34 -16.32 -1.42
CA THR A 310 -15.00 -17.08 -2.49
C THR A 310 -16.53 -17.04 -2.38
N PRO A 311 -17.29 -17.35 -3.44
CA PRO A 311 -18.74 -17.45 -3.38
C PRO A 311 -19.28 -18.51 -2.40
N GLN A 312 -18.44 -19.46 -1.98
CA GLN A 312 -18.76 -20.44 -0.93
C GLN A 312 -18.65 -19.82 0.47
N GLN A 313 -17.80 -18.82 0.64
CA GLN A 313 -17.53 -18.16 1.92
C GLN A 313 -18.43 -16.94 2.15
N PHE A 314 -18.78 -16.21 1.08
CA PHE A 314 -19.63 -15.02 1.16
C PHE A 314 -20.71 -15.02 0.08
N LYS A 315 -21.93 -14.62 0.48
CA LYS A 315 -23.08 -14.55 -0.43
C LYS A 315 -23.11 -13.22 -1.18
N PHE A 316 -22.23 -13.03 -2.16
CA PHE A 316 -22.17 -11.79 -2.96
C PHE A 316 -23.54 -11.41 -3.53
N ASN A 317 -23.95 -10.17 -3.30
CA ASN A 317 -25.26 -9.68 -3.73
C ASN A 317 -25.32 -8.14 -3.72
N LEU A 318 -26.22 -7.58 -4.54
CA LEU A 318 -26.58 -6.17 -4.53
C LEU A 318 -27.50 -5.76 -3.36
N SER A 319 -27.91 -6.70 -2.49
CA SER A 319 -28.73 -6.42 -1.32
C SER A 319 -28.03 -6.84 -0.03
N HIS A 320 -27.91 -5.90 0.91
CA HIS A 320 -27.36 -6.15 2.25
C HIS A 320 -28.08 -7.29 2.97
N SER A 321 -29.41 -7.25 2.92
CA SER A 321 -30.26 -8.23 3.59
C SER A 321 -30.00 -9.68 3.16
N VAL A 322 -29.56 -9.91 1.92
CA VAL A 322 -29.27 -11.26 1.41
C VAL A 322 -28.02 -11.86 2.05
N PHE A 323 -26.91 -11.13 2.07
CA PHE A 323 -25.68 -11.64 2.69
C PHE A 323 -25.74 -11.64 4.22
N VAL A 324 -26.47 -10.71 4.82
CA VAL A 324 -26.67 -10.70 6.28
C VAL A 324 -27.53 -11.87 6.73
N HIS A 325 -28.61 -12.19 6.01
CA HIS A 325 -29.40 -13.38 6.29
C HIS A 325 -28.55 -14.66 6.28
N ALA A 326 -27.69 -14.82 5.27
CA ALA A 326 -26.77 -15.94 5.18
C ALA A 326 -25.75 -15.94 6.34
N ALA A 327 -25.21 -14.77 6.70
CA ALA A 327 -24.27 -14.64 7.81
C ALA A 327 -24.93 -14.98 9.16
N ILE A 328 -26.18 -14.57 9.41
CA ILE A 328 -26.91 -14.93 10.63
C ILE A 328 -27.09 -16.45 10.72
N ALA A 329 -27.48 -17.10 9.62
CA ALA A 329 -27.59 -18.56 9.58
C ALA A 329 -26.25 -19.26 9.86
N ASN A 330 -25.13 -18.72 9.34
CA ASN A 330 -23.78 -19.19 9.65
C ASN A 330 -23.42 -19.00 11.14
N GLY A 331 -23.82 -17.87 11.74
CA GLY A 331 -23.61 -17.57 13.16
C GLY A 331 -24.35 -18.57 14.06
N ASP A 332 -25.63 -18.81 13.80
CA ASP A 332 -26.45 -19.79 14.51
C ASP A 332 -25.89 -21.22 14.40
N ALA A 333 -25.34 -21.58 13.23
CA ALA A 333 -24.77 -22.90 12.96
C ALA A 333 -23.30 -23.03 13.37
N HIS A 334 -22.65 -21.93 13.77
CA HIS A 334 -21.20 -21.84 14.00
C HIS A 334 -20.35 -22.31 12.80
N THR A 335 -20.80 -22.04 11.58
CA THR A 335 -20.13 -22.40 10.32
C THR A 335 -19.67 -21.17 9.56
N GLY A 336 -18.91 -21.38 8.48
CA GLY A 336 -18.47 -20.32 7.59
C GLY A 336 -17.50 -19.31 8.24
N VAL A 337 -17.13 -18.31 7.45
CA VAL A 337 -16.17 -17.24 7.83
C VAL A 337 -16.82 -15.87 7.96
N PHE A 338 -18.12 -15.74 7.68
CA PHE A 338 -18.90 -14.54 7.98
C PHE A 338 -20.12 -14.94 8.83
N ARG A 339 -20.22 -14.41 10.04
CA ARG A 339 -21.19 -14.84 11.06
C ARG A 339 -21.91 -13.65 11.68
N GLY A 340 -23.24 -13.66 11.61
CA GLY A 340 -24.08 -12.62 12.18
C GLY A 340 -24.32 -12.85 13.68
N HIS A 341 -24.10 -11.82 14.49
CA HIS A 341 -24.29 -11.82 15.94
C HIS A 341 -25.17 -10.66 16.37
N ARG A 342 -25.88 -10.81 17.50
CA ARG A 342 -26.59 -9.67 18.10
C ARG A 342 -25.59 -8.64 18.59
N ILE A 343 -25.97 -7.36 18.50
CA ILE A 343 -25.12 -6.24 18.94
C ILE A 343 -24.79 -6.28 20.45
N THR A 344 -25.59 -7.01 21.24
CA THR A 344 -25.41 -7.20 22.69
C THR A 344 -24.55 -8.42 23.04
N GLU A 345 -24.23 -9.26 22.05
CA GLU A 345 -23.49 -10.52 22.23
C GLU A 345 -22.09 -10.45 21.66
N TYR A 346 -21.84 -9.52 20.73
CA TYR A 346 -20.57 -9.40 20.03
C TYR A 346 -20.14 -7.93 19.88
N ALA A 347 -18.95 -7.61 20.37
CA ALA A 347 -18.31 -6.31 20.19
C ALA A 347 -17.60 -6.25 18.82
N PRO A 348 -17.82 -5.20 18.00
CA PRO A 348 -17.24 -5.10 16.66
C PRO A 348 -15.70 -5.06 16.70
N ARG A 349 -15.07 -5.65 15.68
CA ARG A 349 -13.62 -5.67 15.44
C ARG A 349 -13.31 -5.15 14.03
N LEU A 350 -12.02 -4.91 13.77
CA LEU A 350 -11.56 -4.54 12.42
C LEU A 350 -11.96 -5.61 11.40
N GLY A 351 -12.55 -5.18 10.30
CA GLY A 351 -12.99 -6.03 9.19
C GLY A 351 -14.41 -6.59 9.33
N ASP A 352 -15.08 -6.40 10.47
CA ASP A 352 -16.48 -6.77 10.66
C ASP A 352 -17.41 -5.82 9.90
N LEU A 353 -18.67 -6.25 9.69
CA LEU A 353 -19.71 -5.38 9.13
C LEU A 353 -20.68 -4.96 10.23
N ILE A 354 -20.98 -3.66 10.32
CA ILE A 354 -22.08 -3.16 11.15
C ILE A 354 -23.31 -3.04 10.25
N HIS A 355 -24.38 -3.77 10.59
CA HIS A 355 -25.62 -3.76 9.83
C HIS A 355 -26.74 -3.04 10.59
N HIS A 356 -27.43 -2.13 9.91
CA HIS A 356 -28.50 -1.34 10.50
C HIS A 356 -29.66 -1.09 9.54
N ASN A 357 -30.79 -0.72 10.11
CA ASN A 357 -31.99 -0.31 9.40
C ASN A 357 -31.74 0.97 8.59
N ARG A 358 -32.34 1.05 7.41
CA ARG A 358 -32.41 2.29 6.61
C ARG A 358 -33.81 2.92 6.77
N ASP A 359 -33.93 4.20 6.42
CA ASP A 359 -35.22 4.92 6.29
C ASP A 359 -36.11 4.90 7.55
N GLY A 360 -35.48 4.87 8.73
CA GLY A 360 -36.19 4.91 10.02
C GLY A 360 -36.86 3.59 10.43
N ALA A 361 -36.62 2.50 9.70
CA ALA A 361 -37.11 1.19 10.09
C ALA A 361 -36.52 0.71 11.43
N THR A 362 -37.23 -0.22 12.08
CA THR A 362 -36.90 -0.73 13.42
C THR A 362 -36.83 -2.26 13.45
N LEU A 363 -36.47 -2.87 12.33
CA LEU A 363 -36.36 -4.32 12.17
C LEU A 363 -35.27 -4.88 13.10
N SER A 364 -35.51 -6.08 13.62
CA SER A 364 -34.62 -6.74 14.57
C SER A 364 -33.75 -7.81 13.93
N PHE A 365 -32.76 -8.31 14.68
CA PHE A 365 -31.98 -9.50 14.33
C PHE A 365 -32.88 -10.69 13.94
N ASP A 366 -33.94 -10.95 14.72
CA ASP A 366 -34.85 -12.07 14.48
C ASP A 366 -35.73 -11.88 13.23
N PHE A 367 -35.92 -10.62 12.80
CA PHE A 367 -36.54 -10.33 11.51
C PHE A 367 -35.56 -10.65 10.38
N ALA A 368 -34.32 -10.14 10.44
CA ALA A 368 -33.27 -10.40 9.46
C ALA A 368 -32.96 -11.90 9.30
N LYS A 369 -32.99 -12.65 10.41
CA LYS A 369 -32.84 -14.12 10.43
C LYS A 369 -33.86 -14.85 9.54
N ARG A 370 -35.04 -14.28 9.29
CA ARG A 370 -36.14 -14.93 8.57
C ARG A 370 -36.44 -14.33 7.20
N ASN A 371 -35.75 -13.26 6.80
CA ASN A 371 -36.08 -12.49 5.61
C ASN A 371 -34.82 -12.13 4.83
N THR A 372 -34.90 -12.12 3.50
CA THR A 372 -33.80 -11.76 2.59
C THR A 372 -34.09 -10.48 1.78
N GLY A 373 -35.11 -9.72 2.16
CA GLY A 373 -35.52 -8.50 1.46
C GLY A 373 -36.10 -7.48 2.41
N TYR A 374 -35.30 -6.46 2.75
CA TYR A 374 -35.72 -5.33 3.56
C TYR A 374 -34.72 -4.16 3.45
N PRO A 375 -35.16 -2.90 3.62
CA PRO A 375 -34.30 -1.74 3.54
C PRO A 375 -33.29 -1.74 4.68
N SER A 376 -32.01 -1.78 4.33
CA SER A 376 -30.93 -1.90 5.28
C SER A 376 -29.61 -1.43 4.69
N HIS A 377 -28.61 -1.23 5.55
CA HIS A 377 -27.28 -0.77 5.16
C HIS A 377 -26.23 -1.49 5.99
N SER A 378 -25.10 -1.82 5.36
CA SER A 378 -23.92 -2.37 6.02
C SER A 378 -22.69 -1.56 5.62
N ALA A 379 -21.78 -1.36 6.57
CA ALA A 379 -20.48 -0.74 6.34
C ALA A 379 -19.38 -1.50 7.09
N ILE A 380 -18.14 -1.41 6.60
CA ILE A 380 -17.00 -2.20 7.06
C ILE A 380 -16.28 -1.44 8.18
N VAL A 381 -16.05 -2.07 9.33
CA VAL A 381 -15.28 -1.49 10.44
C VAL A 381 -13.80 -1.44 10.07
N VAL A 382 -13.24 -0.24 9.99
CA VAL A 382 -11.86 0.01 9.53
C VAL A 382 -10.95 0.62 10.60
N GLY A 383 -11.53 1.03 11.72
CA GLY A 383 -10.82 1.71 12.79
C GLY A 383 -11.69 1.90 14.02
N PHE A 384 -11.09 2.45 15.06
CA PHE A 384 -11.77 2.91 16.26
C PHE A 384 -11.22 4.28 16.65
N GLU A 385 -12.09 5.21 16.99
CA GLU A 385 -11.71 6.58 17.33
C GLU A 385 -12.48 7.07 18.56
N THR A 386 -11.83 7.86 19.41
CA THR A 386 -12.50 8.51 20.54
C THR A 386 -12.90 9.92 20.14
N ARG A 387 -14.20 10.23 20.22
CA ARG A 387 -14.77 11.55 19.92
C ARG A 387 -15.57 12.03 21.13
N ASN A 388 -15.25 13.21 21.64
CA ASN A 388 -15.88 13.79 22.83
C ASN A 388 -15.90 12.83 24.04
N GLY A 389 -14.82 12.07 24.24
CA GLY A 389 -14.70 11.10 25.33
C GLY A 389 -15.42 9.75 25.10
N VAL A 390 -16.17 9.59 24.00
CA VAL A 390 -16.85 8.34 23.65
C VAL A 390 -16.06 7.61 22.57
N ARG A 391 -15.79 6.32 22.78
CA ARG A 391 -15.13 5.47 21.78
C ARG A 391 -16.14 5.07 20.70
N HIS A 392 -15.74 5.13 19.44
CA HIS A 392 -16.58 4.80 18.29
C HIS A 392 -15.89 3.74 17.43
N ALA A 393 -16.67 2.81 16.88
CA ALA A 393 -16.26 2.07 15.69
C ALA A 393 -16.36 2.99 14.48
N VAL A 394 -15.30 3.06 13.68
CA VAL A 394 -15.24 3.81 12.43
C VAL A 394 -15.49 2.84 11.29
N THR A 395 -16.49 3.13 10.47
CA THR A 395 -16.80 2.31 9.30
C THR A 395 -16.59 3.06 8.00
N ILE A 396 -16.19 2.35 6.95
CA ILE A 396 -16.26 2.82 5.56
C ILE A 396 -17.34 2.03 4.81
N GLY A 397 -18.16 2.74 4.05
CA GLY A 397 -19.21 2.17 3.21
C GLY A 397 -19.33 2.88 1.87
N GLY A 398 -19.98 2.22 0.91
CA GLY A 398 -20.38 2.82 -0.35
C GLY A 398 -21.75 3.47 -0.26
N ASN A 399 -22.06 4.35 -1.20
CA ASN A 399 -23.30 5.13 -1.27
C ASN A 399 -23.62 5.88 0.03
N GLU A 400 -22.58 6.32 0.74
CA GLU A 400 -22.73 7.09 1.96
C GLU A 400 -23.10 8.54 1.62
N ALA A 401 -23.98 9.14 2.43
CA ALA A 401 -24.48 10.48 2.13
C ALA A 401 -23.38 11.54 2.29
N ILE A 402 -23.30 12.47 1.33
CA ILE A 402 -22.47 13.68 1.40
C ILE A 402 -23.33 14.94 1.38
N PRO A 403 -22.86 16.05 1.96
CA PRO A 403 -23.57 17.33 1.85
C PRO A 403 -23.77 17.71 0.39
N GLN A 404 -25.03 18.00 0.01
CA GLN A 404 -25.41 18.45 -1.34
C GLN A 404 -25.21 17.43 -2.48
N GLY A 405 -24.88 16.17 -2.17
CA GLY A 405 -24.73 15.09 -3.15
C GLY A 405 -25.67 13.91 -2.92
N THR A 406 -25.49 12.88 -3.73
CA THR A 406 -26.36 11.69 -3.83
C THR A 406 -25.73 10.43 -3.22
N GLY A 407 -24.39 10.33 -3.23
CA GLY A 407 -23.65 9.30 -2.51
C GLY A 407 -22.15 9.34 -2.78
N THR A 408 -21.36 8.73 -1.89
CA THR A 408 -19.89 8.60 -2.02
C THR A 408 -19.37 7.33 -1.34
N VAL A 409 -18.06 7.07 -1.43
CA VAL A 409 -17.38 6.16 -0.49
C VAL A 409 -17.07 6.93 0.79
N GLY A 410 -17.84 6.70 1.85
CA GLY A 410 -17.85 7.59 3.01
C GLY A 410 -17.59 6.86 4.32
N LYS A 411 -17.34 7.66 5.37
CA LYS A 411 -17.12 7.16 6.73
C LYS A 411 -18.26 7.49 7.69
N LYS A 412 -18.51 6.59 8.63
CA LYS A 412 -19.46 6.75 9.74
C LYS A 412 -18.83 6.35 11.07
N PHE A 413 -19.43 6.84 12.15
CA PHE A 413 -19.01 6.61 13.52
C PHE A 413 -20.18 6.00 14.29
N PHE A 414 -19.94 4.85 14.91
CA PHE A 414 -20.91 4.14 15.74
C PHE A 414 -20.39 4.10 17.17
N ALA A 415 -21.09 4.76 18.09
CA ALA A 415 -20.70 4.84 19.49
C ALA A 415 -20.63 3.44 20.14
N LEU A 416 -19.65 3.26 21.02
CA LEU A 416 -19.47 2.05 21.81
C LEU A 416 -19.71 2.35 23.29
N ASP A 417 -20.28 1.38 23.99
CA ASP A 417 -20.42 1.41 25.44
C ASP A 417 -19.09 1.13 26.14
N VAL A 418 -19.09 1.18 27.47
CA VAL A 418 -17.90 0.94 28.31
C VAL A 418 -17.31 -0.47 28.16
N ASN A 419 -18.11 -1.43 27.67
CA ASN A 419 -17.70 -2.81 27.45
C ASN A 419 -17.28 -3.06 25.98
N GLY A 420 -17.36 -2.05 25.13
CA GLY A 420 -16.98 -2.11 23.71
C GLY A 420 -18.09 -2.60 22.77
N PHE A 421 -19.32 -2.83 23.26
CA PHE A 421 -20.47 -3.15 22.40
C PHE A 421 -21.01 -1.89 21.75
N LEU A 422 -21.77 -2.05 20.66
CA LEU A 422 -22.43 -0.91 20.02
C LEU A 422 -23.51 -0.32 20.94
N ASP A 423 -23.38 0.96 21.27
CA ASP A 423 -24.34 1.66 22.11
C ASP A 423 -25.52 2.15 21.28
N GLN A 424 -26.57 1.33 21.22
CA GLN A 424 -27.80 1.67 20.51
C GLN A 424 -28.45 2.97 21.01
N SER A 425 -28.23 3.39 22.26
CA SER A 425 -28.84 4.62 22.78
C SER A 425 -28.20 5.88 22.20
N GLU A 426 -26.92 5.81 21.84
CA GLU A 426 -26.14 6.90 21.23
C GLU A 426 -26.16 6.86 19.69
N ILE A 427 -26.76 5.81 19.10
CA ILE A 427 -26.83 5.62 17.64
C ILE A 427 -28.26 5.80 17.14
N ARG A 428 -28.44 6.80 16.26
CA ARG A 428 -29.76 7.15 15.66
C ARG A 428 -30.38 5.99 14.88
N SER A 429 -29.59 5.33 14.03
CA SER A 429 -30.08 4.20 13.23
C SER A 429 -30.30 2.98 14.13
N LYS A 430 -31.44 2.30 13.96
CA LYS A 430 -31.65 1.02 14.66
C LYS A 430 -30.74 -0.05 14.09
N LEU A 431 -29.80 -0.52 14.89
CA LEU A 431 -28.87 -1.58 14.58
C LEU A 431 -29.59 -2.93 14.54
N ILE A 432 -29.14 -3.81 13.67
CA ILE A 432 -29.70 -5.16 13.52
C ILE A 432 -28.71 -6.19 14.05
N CYS A 433 -27.47 -6.17 13.54
CA CYS A 433 -26.44 -7.14 13.89
C CYS A 433 -25.04 -6.60 13.63
N VAL A 434 -24.04 -7.30 14.16
CA VAL A 434 -22.66 -7.25 13.68
C VAL A 434 -22.39 -8.54 12.92
N VAL A 435 -21.81 -8.45 11.72
CA VAL A 435 -21.31 -9.61 10.99
C VAL A 435 -19.82 -9.74 11.27
N GLU A 436 -19.46 -10.70 12.10
CA GLU A 436 -18.08 -11.10 12.37
C GLU A 436 -17.44 -11.63 11.10
N ASN A 437 -16.26 -11.11 10.79
CA ASN A 437 -15.40 -11.55 9.71
C ASN A 437 -14.25 -12.39 10.25
N LEU A 438 -14.29 -13.69 9.96
CA LEU A 438 -13.26 -14.69 10.27
C LEU A 438 -12.46 -15.10 9.03
N LEU A 439 -12.59 -14.36 7.92
CA LEU A 439 -11.75 -14.57 6.75
C LEU A 439 -10.30 -14.27 7.18
N ALA A 440 -9.47 -15.31 7.29
CA ALA A 440 -8.06 -15.16 7.56
C ALA A 440 -7.44 -14.24 6.50
N ALA A 441 -6.56 -13.32 6.90
CA ALA A 441 -5.67 -12.66 5.95
C ALA A 441 -4.89 -13.76 5.21
N GLY A 442 -5.26 -14.04 3.96
CA GLY A 442 -4.71 -15.14 3.16
C GLY A 442 -5.26 -16.53 3.47
N ALA A 443 -6.47 -16.85 3.03
CA ALA A 443 -6.85 -18.25 2.82
C ALA A 443 -6.17 -18.78 1.52
N GLN A 444 -4.96 -19.32 1.69
CA GLN A 444 -4.14 -20.12 0.76
C GLN A 444 -3.93 -19.54 -0.65
N ALA A 445 -3.07 -18.52 -0.75
CA ALA A 445 -2.18 -18.41 -1.90
C ALA A 445 -1.14 -19.54 -1.82
N VAL A 446 -1.21 -20.46 -2.78
CA VAL A 446 -0.17 -21.46 -3.03
C VAL A 446 1.17 -20.73 -3.20
N VAL A 447 2.11 -20.92 -2.27
CA VAL A 447 3.39 -20.20 -2.19
C VAL A 447 4.39 -20.83 -3.17
N PRO A 448 5.23 -20.05 -3.87
CA PRO A 448 6.41 -20.57 -4.56
C PRO A 448 7.25 -21.49 -3.65
N GLY A 449 7.76 -22.59 -4.18
CA GLY A 449 8.40 -23.64 -3.38
C GLY A 449 8.39 -24.99 -4.07
N ALA A 450 8.49 -26.08 -3.31
CA ALA A 450 8.51 -27.43 -3.85
C ALA A 450 7.10 -27.93 -4.20
N PHE A 451 6.93 -28.42 -5.42
CA PHE A 451 5.69 -28.95 -5.98
C PHE A 451 5.94 -30.29 -6.65
N VAL A 452 4.83 -30.95 -6.97
CA VAL A 452 4.83 -32.18 -7.72
C VAL A 452 3.70 -32.17 -8.74
N VAL A 453 4.00 -32.66 -9.94
CA VAL A 453 3.03 -32.78 -11.03
C VAL A 453 1.96 -33.84 -10.67
N ARG A 454 0.70 -33.53 -11.01
CA ARG A 454 -0.49 -34.36 -10.78
C ARG A 454 -1.35 -34.44 -12.04
N VAL A 455 -1.13 -35.48 -12.85
CA VAL A 455 -1.79 -35.66 -14.15
C VAL A 455 -2.04 -37.14 -14.45
N ARG A 456 -3.03 -37.45 -15.30
CA ARG A 456 -3.25 -38.84 -15.77
C ARG A 456 -2.36 -39.22 -16.95
N THR A 457 -1.89 -38.24 -17.71
CA THR A 457 -1.05 -38.43 -18.90
C THR A 457 0.24 -37.64 -18.75
N ASP A 458 0.24 -36.38 -19.13
CA ASP A 458 1.37 -35.47 -19.07
C ASP A 458 0.92 -34.04 -18.79
N LEU A 459 1.89 -33.21 -18.37
CA LEU A 459 1.78 -31.77 -18.23
C LEU A 459 2.80 -31.10 -19.15
N LYS A 460 2.36 -30.17 -20.00
CA LYS A 460 3.26 -29.48 -20.95
C LYS A 460 3.94 -28.29 -20.26
N LEU A 461 5.28 -28.32 -20.23
CA LEU A 461 6.12 -27.17 -19.94
C LEU A 461 6.23 -26.31 -21.20
N ARG A 462 6.01 -25.00 -21.07
CA ARG A 462 5.92 -24.06 -22.19
C ARG A 462 6.83 -22.86 -22.01
N GLY A 463 7.20 -22.22 -23.12
CA GLY A 463 8.01 -20.98 -23.10
C GLY A 463 7.31 -19.74 -22.57
N GLY A 464 6.02 -19.84 -22.22
CA GLY A 464 5.25 -18.74 -21.65
C GLY A 464 3.92 -19.21 -21.07
N PRO A 465 3.20 -18.31 -20.36
CA PRO A 465 2.03 -18.62 -19.53
C PRO A 465 0.75 -18.77 -20.36
N GLY A 466 0.74 -19.69 -21.32
CA GLY A 466 -0.42 -19.88 -22.19
C GLY A 466 -0.29 -21.08 -23.14
N PRO A 467 -1.42 -21.66 -23.60
CA PRO A 467 -1.39 -22.78 -24.54
C PRO A 467 -0.80 -22.43 -25.92
N GLU A 468 -0.74 -21.15 -26.28
CA GLU A 468 -0.15 -20.62 -27.51
C GLU A 468 1.38 -20.66 -27.54
N PHE A 469 2.03 -20.71 -26.37
CA PHE A 469 3.48 -20.76 -26.29
C PHE A 469 4.02 -22.15 -26.66
N PRO A 470 5.18 -22.23 -27.34
CA PRO A 470 5.80 -23.50 -27.72
C PRO A 470 5.98 -24.45 -26.53
N ILE A 471 5.75 -25.74 -26.78
CA ILE A 471 6.03 -26.80 -25.80
C ILE A 471 7.54 -27.02 -25.76
N ILE A 472 8.12 -26.89 -24.56
CA ILE A 472 9.54 -27.13 -24.28
C ILE A 472 9.74 -28.59 -23.89
N LYS A 473 8.91 -29.10 -22.98
CA LYS A 473 9.05 -30.45 -22.40
C LYS A 473 7.70 -31.00 -21.92
N GLU A 474 7.61 -32.32 -21.81
CA GLU A 474 6.48 -33.02 -21.22
C GLU A 474 6.89 -33.54 -19.83
N LEU A 475 6.09 -33.26 -18.81
CA LEU A 475 6.32 -33.67 -17.42
C LEU A 475 5.30 -34.74 -17.04
N LEU A 476 5.77 -35.85 -16.47
CA LEU A 476 4.94 -36.97 -16.06
C LEU A 476 4.36 -36.75 -14.66
N ASP A 477 3.32 -37.50 -14.31
CA ASP A 477 2.80 -37.56 -12.94
C ASP A 477 3.91 -37.87 -11.92
N GLY A 478 3.89 -37.20 -10.78
CA GLY A 478 4.91 -37.37 -9.74
C GLY A 478 6.23 -36.63 -9.99
N THR A 479 6.39 -35.93 -11.12
CA THR A 479 7.60 -35.13 -11.40
C THR A 479 7.74 -34.01 -10.36
N PRO A 480 8.85 -33.95 -9.60
CA PRO A 480 9.11 -32.83 -8.71
C PRO A 480 9.51 -31.59 -9.51
N LEU A 481 9.11 -30.42 -9.03
CA LEU A 481 9.52 -29.13 -9.58
C LEU A 481 9.49 -28.06 -8.49
N ASN A 482 10.25 -27.00 -8.66
CA ASN A 482 10.15 -25.81 -7.83
C ASN A 482 9.35 -24.75 -8.58
N VAL A 483 8.27 -24.27 -7.98
CA VAL A 483 7.55 -23.10 -8.48
C VAL A 483 8.29 -21.86 -8.00
N LEU A 484 8.73 -21.03 -8.94
CA LEU A 484 9.40 -19.76 -8.67
C LEU A 484 8.38 -18.63 -8.51
N GLU A 485 7.32 -18.64 -9.32
CA GLU A 485 6.32 -17.59 -9.37
C GLU A 485 5.00 -18.14 -9.94
N PHE A 486 3.88 -17.53 -9.56
CA PHE A 486 2.59 -17.75 -10.21
C PHE A 486 2.15 -16.52 -10.99
N GLU A 487 1.70 -16.73 -12.22
CA GLU A 487 1.16 -15.69 -13.07
C GLU A 487 -0.32 -15.98 -13.35
N GLU A 488 -1.18 -14.99 -13.16
CA GLU A 488 -2.60 -15.08 -13.51
C GLU A 488 -2.88 -14.30 -14.79
N ASN A 489 -3.58 -14.94 -15.72
CA ASN A 489 -4.09 -14.28 -16.92
C ASN A 489 -5.50 -14.79 -17.27
N THR A 490 -6.04 -14.28 -18.37
CA THR A 490 -7.40 -14.61 -18.84
C THR A 490 -7.61 -16.08 -19.18
N ARG A 491 -6.55 -16.89 -19.31
CA ARG A 491 -6.59 -18.34 -19.57
C ARG A 491 -6.41 -19.18 -18.30
N GLY A 492 -6.21 -18.55 -17.15
CA GLY A 492 -6.06 -19.18 -15.84
C GLY A 492 -4.68 -18.94 -15.23
N ARG A 493 -4.39 -19.64 -14.13
CA ARG A 493 -3.14 -19.49 -13.37
C ARG A 493 -2.05 -20.42 -13.90
N TRP A 494 -0.89 -19.85 -14.21
CA TRP A 494 0.31 -20.54 -14.66
C TRP A 494 1.40 -20.43 -13.59
N ALA A 495 2.28 -21.41 -13.52
CA ALA A 495 3.41 -21.45 -12.61
C ALA A 495 4.69 -21.40 -13.44
N LEU A 496 5.56 -20.43 -13.16
CA LEU A 496 6.93 -20.42 -13.64
C LEU A 496 7.75 -21.39 -12.79
N VAL A 497 8.46 -22.32 -13.42
CA VAL A 497 9.10 -23.44 -12.72
C VAL A 497 10.59 -23.56 -13.01
N ASP A 498 11.26 -24.15 -12.04
CA ASP A 498 12.64 -24.63 -12.05
C ASP A 498 12.60 -26.15 -11.77
N LEU A 499 13.06 -26.94 -12.72
CA LEU A 499 13.07 -28.39 -12.65
C LEU A 499 14.33 -28.94 -11.97
N GLU A 500 15.43 -28.17 -11.95
CA GLU A 500 16.74 -28.62 -11.47
C GLU A 500 17.06 -28.12 -10.05
N GLY A 501 16.28 -27.16 -9.53
CA GLY A 501 16.46 -26.57 -8.21
C GLY A 501 17.60 -25.57 -8.12
N ASP A 502 18.12 -25.11 -9.26
CA ASP A 502 19.24 -24.18 -9.38
C ASP A 502 18.79 -22.70 -9.51
N ARG A 503 17.47 -22.47 -9.47
CA ARG A 503 16.78 -21.19 -9.66
C ARG A 503 16.82 -20.65 -11.09
N VAL A 504 17.17 -21.47 -12.07
CA VAL A 504 17.06 -21.13 -13.49
C VAL A 504 15.63 -21.39 -13.95
N LYS A 505 15.12 -20.48 -14.80
CA LYS A 505 13.74 -20.52 -15.31
C LYS A 505 13.66 -21.52 -16.47
N ASP A 506 13.00 -22.65 -16.27
CA ASP A 506 12.82 -23.67 -17.31
C ASP A 506 11.58 -23.45 -18.18
N GLY A 507 10.57 -22.76 -17.64
CA GLY A 507 9.35 -22.41 -18.37
C GLY A 507 8.11 -22.40 -17.48
N PHE A 508 6.94 -22.43 -18.11
CA PHE A 508 5.65 -22.34 -17.44
C PHE A 508 4.86 -23.64 -17.56
N VAL A 509 4.15 -24.00 -16.49
CA VAL A 509 3.15 -25.07 -16.47
C VAL A 509 1.81 -24.54 -15.97
N PHE A 510 0.71 -25.18 -16.33
CA PHE A 510 -0.60 -24.75 -15.85
C PHE A 510 -0.79 -25.16 -14.38
N ALA A 511 -1.00 -24.19 -13.50
CA ALA A 511 -0.91 -24.38 -12.04
C ALA A 511 -1.96 -25.35 -11.48
N LYS A 512 -3.04 -25.60 -12.23
CA LYS A 512 -4.08 -26.56 -11.86
C LYS A 512 -3.58 -28.02 -11.76
N PHE A 513 -2.44 -28.34 -12.36
CA PHE A 513 -1.91 -29.71 -12.46
C PHE A 513 -0.67 -29.95 -11.60
N ILE A 514 -0.41 -29.07 -10.64
CA ILE A 514 0.68 -29.21 -9.69
C ILE A 514 0.13 -29.02 -8.27
N GLU A 515 0.70 -29.74 -7.32
CA GLU A 515 0.35 -29.64 -5.89
C GLU A 515 1.62 -29.42 -5.06
N PRO A 516 1.54 -28.71 -3.93
CA PRO A 516 2.69 -28.59 -3.03
C PRO A 516 3.23 -29.97 -2.64
N ALA A 517 4.54 -30.14 -2.68
CA ALA A 517 5.18 -31.35 -2.19
C ALA A 517 4.96 -31.43 -0.67
N THR A 518 4.31 -32.49 -0.21
CA THR A 518 4.18 -32.76 1.23
C THR A 518 5.52 -33.26 1.74
N VAL A 519 6.04 -32.64 2.80
CA VAL A 519 7.26 -33.05 3.51
C VAL A 519 7.04 -34.39 4.20
#